data_AF-A0A2V6C0I4-F1
#
_entry.id   AF-A0A2V6C0I4-F1
#
_cell.length_a   1.000
_cell.length_b   1.000
_cell.length_c   1.000
_cell.angle_alpha   90.00
_cell.angle_beta   90.00
_cell.angle_gamma   90.00
#
_symmetry.space_group_name_H-M   'P 1'
#
loop_
_entity.id
_entity.type
_entity.pdbx_description
1 polymer ?
#
loop_
_entity_poly.entity_id
_entity_poly.type
_entity_poly.pdbx_seq_one_letter_code
_entity_poly.pdbx_strand_id
1 'polypeptide(L)'
;MRKLASVVLIFALVAVIVVAQRGSRGGYGGRGPRRGYYEDYRTPREITQHGHETPTWTNAPGFGKDVFTFVRVKRARAPYSYGGPWDTDTPDSDLNLSYRLQQLTSIGVDPNGLFLRLTDEELADYPFIYMVEPGSLYLTEEETVALRHYLLNGGFLMLDDFWGDSEWAGMAGQMKKVFPDRNFVELPLDHPLYRCVFDIKSKDQIPAVEIGTASETTHITWEPF
;
A
#
# COMPACT_ATOMS: atom_id res chain seq x y z
N MET A 1 57.35 -13.98 22.05
CA MET A 1 56.57 -14.31 20.83
C MET A 1 55.18 -14.86 21.12
N ARG A 2 55.00 -15.86 22.01
CA ARG A 2 53.67 -16.45 22.31
C ARG A 2 52.62 -15.46 22.87
N LYS A 3 53.01 -14.52 23.75
CA LYS A 3 52.09 -13.52 24.33
C LYS A 3 51.55 -12.49 23.33
N LEU A 4 52.34 -12.16 22.30
CA LEU A 4 51.93 -11.20 21.25
C LEU A 4 50.90 -11.82 20.30
N ALA A 5 51.08 -13.10 19.98
CA ALA A 5 50.14 -13.86 19.15
C ALA A 5 48.76 -13.98 19.83
N SER A 6 48.72 -14.17 21.15
CA SER A 6 47.47 -14.22 21.91
C SER A 6 46.70 -12.91 21.91
N VAL A 7 47.39 -11.77 21.97
CA VAL A 7 46.76 -10.43 21.94
C VAL A 7 46.18 -10.14 20.56
N VAL A 8 46.91 -10.46 19.48
CA VAL A 8 46.42 -10.31 18.10
C VAL A 8 45.20 -11.20 17.84
N LEU A 9 45.20 -12.43 18.38
CA LEU A 9 44.07 -13.34 18.25
C LEU A 9 42.81 -12.79 18.94
N ILE A 10 42.97 -12.18 20.12
CA ILE A 10 41.85 -11.58 20.87
C ILE A 10 41.30 -10.36 20.11
N PHE A 11 42.15 -9.49 19.58
CA PHE A 11 41.70 -8.35 18.78
C PHE A 11 41.01 -8.78 17.47
N ALA A 12 41.51 -9.83 16.81
CA ALA A 12 40.85 -10.41 15.64
C ALA A 12 39.47 -11.01 16.01
N LEU A 13 39.36 -11.68 17.16
CA LEU A 13 38.10 -12.25 17.64
C LEU A 13 37.08 -11.15 17.98
N VAL A 14 37.51 -10.06 18.63
CA VAL A 14 36.63 -8.91 18.92
C VAL A 14 36.21 -8.22 17.64
N ALA A 15 37.10 -8.05 16.65
CA ALA A 15 36.74 -7.49 15.34
C ALA A 15 35.71 -8.36 14.61
N VAL A 16 35.86 -9.69 14.65
CA VAL A 16 34.88 -10.63 14.07
C VAL A 16 33.55 -10.56 14.81
N ILE A 17 33.53 -10.44 16.14
CA ILE A 17 32.29 -10.29 16.92
C ILE A 17 31.60 -8.95 16.63
N VAL A 18 32.35 -7.84 16.50
CA VAL A 18 31.80 -6.53 16.14
C VAL A 18 31.23 -6.53 14.71
N VAL A 19 31.88 -7.24 13.78
CA VAL A 19 31.37 -7.43 12.40
C VAL A 19 30.17 -8.38 12.36
N ALA A 20 30.15 -9.43 13.19
CA ALA A 20 29.04 -10.38 13.30
C ALA A 20 27.80 -9.76 13.98
N GLN A 21 27.99 -8.86 14.96
CA GLN A 21 26.91 -8.07 15.56
C GLN A 21 26.35 -7.01 14.61
N ARG A 22 27.09 -6.64 13.55
CA ARG A 22 26.60 -5.85 12.42
C ARG A 22 25.76 -6.67 11.42
N GLY A 23 25.81 -8.00 11.48
CA GLY A 23 25.21 -8.90 10.49
C GLY A 23 23.96 -9.67 10.92
N SER A 24 23.43 -9.49 12.14
CA SER A 24 22.25 -10.25 12.59
C SER A 24 21.39 -9.51 13.63
N ARG A 25 21.08 -8.24 13.36
CA ARG A 25 19.83 -7.65 13.85
C ARG A 25 18.89 -7.52 12.66
N GLY A 26 17.89 -8.39 12.60
CA GLY A 26 16.74 -8.23 11.73
C GLY A 26 16.11 -6.87 12.02
N GLY A 27 16.32 -5.94 11.10
CA GLY A 27 15.79 -4.60 11.13
C GLY A 27 15.39 -4.25 9.70
N TYR A 28 14.11 -3.92 9.53
CA TYR A 28 13.61 -3.21 8.37
C TYR A 28 14.53 -2.01 8.10
N GLY A 29 15.34 -2.07 7.05
CA GLY A 29 16.39 -1.05 6.87
C GLY A 29 17.36 -1.32 5.74
N GLY A 30 16.86 -1.67 4.56
CA GLY A 30 17.66 -1.56 3.34
C GLY A 30 17.83 -0.09 2.95
N ARG A 31 19.07 0.42 2.97
CA ARG A 31 19.42 1.75 2.44
C ARG A 31 19.29 1.71 0.91
N GLY A 32 18.20 2.25 0.39
CA GLY A 32 17.93 2.45 -1.03
C GLY A 32 16.44 2.26 -1.36
N PRO A 33 15.91 2.91 -2.41
CA PRO A 33 14.54 2.62 -2.87
C PRO A 33 14.46 1.13 -3.19
N ARG A 34 13.68 0.38 -2.40
CA ARG A 34 13.42 -1.03 -2.69
C ARG A 34 12.35 -1.08 -3.78
N ARG A 35 12.69 -1.68 -4.93
CA ARG A 35 11.70 -2.21 -5.88
C ARG A 35 10.84 -3.23 -5.13
N GLY A 36 9.52 -3.22 -5.37
CA GLY A 36 8.64 -4.27 -4.86
C GLY A 36 9.07 -5.65 -5.37
N TYR A 37 8.69 -6.71 -4.67
CA TYR A 37 9.00 -8.09 -5.10
C TYR A 37 8.29 -8.44 -6.41
N TYR A 38 7.15 -7.79 -6.71
CA TYR A 38 6.29 -8.13 -7.84
C TYR A 38 6.34 -7.13 -9.00
N GLU A 39 7.46 -6.47 -9.20
CA GLU A 39 7.61 -5.39 -10.19
C GLU A 39 7.41 -5.82 -11.65
N ASP A 40 7.72 -7.08 -11.96
CA ASP A 40 7.62 -7.61 -13.32
C ASP A 40 6.25 -8.26 -13.59
N TYR A 41 5.39 -8.37 -12.58
CA TYR A 41 4.04 -8.92 -12.71
C TYR A 41 3.06 -7.88 -13.22
N ARG A 42 2.10 -8.32 -14.02
CA ARG A 42 1.09 -7.49 -14.66
C ARG A 42 -0.22 -7.48 -13.88
N THR A 43 -0.55 -8.61 -13.26
CA THR A 43 -1.81 -8.82 -12.55
C THR A 43 -1.56 -9.62 -11.26
N PRO A 44 -2.34 -9.39 -10.19
CA PRO A 44 -2.26 -10.20 -8.97
C PRO A 44 -2.52 -11.69 -9.23
N ARG A 45 -3.20 -12.08 -10.31
CA ARG A 45 -3.44 -13.50 -10.65
C ARG A 45 -2.19 -14.28 -11.03
N GLU A 46 -1.10 -13.60 -11.39
CA GLU A 46 0.17 -14.24 -11.67
C GLU A 46 0.96 -14.55 -10.39
N ILE A 47 0.51 -14.08 -9.22
CA ILE A 47 1.16 -14.27 -7.93
C ILE A 47 0.40 -15.34 -7.13
N THR A 48 1.14 -16.23 -6.45
CA THR A 48 0.57 -17.24 -5.56
C THR A 48 -0.13 -16.57 -4.37
N GLN A 49 -1.42 -16.88 -4.16
CA GLN A 49 -2.18 -16.43 -2.98
C GLN A 49 -1.71 -17.13 -1.70
N HIS A 50 -1.73 -16.39 -0.59
CA HIS A 50 -1.35 -16.92 0.72
C HIS A 50 -2.57 -17.38 1.54
N GLY A 51 -3.73 -16.78 1.30
CA GLY A 51 -5.00 -17.14 1.92
C GLY A 51 -5.81 -18.14 1.11
N HIS A 52 -7.14 -18.04 1.22
CA HIS A 52 -8.03 -18.85 0.40
C HIS A 52 -8.02 -18.38 -1.05
N GLU A 53 -7.83 -19.33 -1.96
CA GLU A 53 -7.90 -19.06 -3.40
C GLU A 53 -9.21 -18.36 -3.74
N THR A 54 -9.08 -17.20 -4.38
CA THR A 54 -10.21 -16.40 -4.79
C THR A 54 -10.75 -16.95 -6.10
N PRO A 55 -12.04 -17.32 -6.19
CA PRO A 55 -12.60 -17.84 -7.43
C PRO A 55 -12.41 -16.89 -8.62
N THR A 56 -12.38 -17.45 -9.83
CA THR A 56 -12.44 -16.71 -11.09
C THR A 56 -13.86 -16.78 -11.66
N TRP A 57 -14.27 -15.75 -12.40
CA TRP A 57 -15.55 -15.69 -13.10
C TRP A 57 -15.37 -15.22 -14.54
N THR A 58 -16.44 -15.27 -15.33
CA THR A 58 -16.45 -14.81 -16.72
C THR A 58 -17.49 -13.72 -16.87
N ASN A 59 -17.07 -12.58 -17.40
CA ASN A 59 -17.97 -11.47 -17.73
C ASN A 59 -18.75 -11.77 -19.03
N ALA A 60 -19.91 -11.15 -19.17
CA ALA A 60 -20.76 -11.36 -20.34
C ALA A 60 -20.01 -11.02 -21.65
N PRO A 61 -20.23 -11.77 -22.75
CA PRO A 61 -19.60 -11.47 -24.03
C PRO A 61 -19.85 -10.02 -24.46
N GLY A 62 -18.80 -9.33 -24.91
CA GLY A 62 -18.85 -7.91 -25.30
C GLY A 62 -18.48 -6.92 -24.20
N PHE A 63 -18.48 -7.33 -22.93
CA PHE A 63 -18.12 -6.47 -21.78
C PHE A 63 -16.71 -6.73 -21.25
N GLY A 64 -15.86 -7.45 -21.98
CA GLY A 64 -14.53 -7.84 -21.48
C GLY A 64 -13.60 -6.67 -21.09
N LYS A 65 -13.88 -5.45 -21.58
CA LYS A 65 -13.16 -4.21 -21.23
C LYS A 65 -14.06 -3.14 -20.57
N ASP A 66 -15.36 -3.38 -20.49
CA ASP A 66 -16.35 -2.47 -19.91
C ASP A 66 -16.80 -3.00 -18.54
N VAL A 67 -15.82 -3.15 -17.66
CA VAL A 67 -15.96 -3.67 -16.30
C VAL A 67 -15.08 -2.86 -15.36
N PHE A 68 -15.46 -2.82 -14.09
CA PHE A 68 -14.59 -2.31 -13.05
C PHE A 68 -13.33 -3.17 -12.95
N THR A 69 -12.16 -2.54 -13.04
CA THR A 69 -10.87 -3.20 -12.84
C THR A 69 -10.20 -2.59 -11.63
N PHE A 70 -9.82 -3.43 -10.68
CA PHE A 70 -9.00 -2.98 -9.55
C PHE A 70 -7.57 -2.74 -10.04
N VAL A 71 -7.18 -1.46 -10.15
CA VAL A 71 -5.83 -1.07 -10.54
C VAL A 71 -5.04 -0.64 -9.31
N ARG A 72 -4.06 -1.46 -8.91
CA ARG A 72 -3.09 -1.09 -7.88
C ARG A 72 -1.90 -0.37 -8.52
N VAL A 73 -1.52 0.76 -7.94
CA VAL A 73 -0.42 1.57 -8.47
C VAL A 73 0.92 1.10 -7.90
N LYS A 74 1.83 0.69 -8.79
CA LYS A 74 3.26 0.50 -8.49
C LYS A 74 3.89 1.86 -8.22
N ARG A 75 4.25 2.11 -6.96
CA ARG A 75 4.83 3.39 -6.52
C ARG A 75 6.12 3.19 -5.74
N ALA A 76 6.99 4.20 -5.76
CA ALA A 76 8.21 4.19 -4.96
C ALA A 76 7.89 4.37 -3.48
N ARG A 77 8.79 3.87 -2.63
CA ARG A 77 8.78 4.10 -1.19
C ARG A 77 9.80 5.17 -0.83
N ALA A 78 9.39 6.15 -0.03
CA ALA A 78 10.29 7.19 0.46
C ALA A 78 11.41 6.58 1.32
N PRO A 79 12.67 7.02 1.17
CA PRO A 79 13.74 6.59 2.06
C PRO A 79 13.44 6.96 3.52
N TYR A 80 13.63 6.01 4.44
CA TYR A 80 13.45 6.20 5.89
C TYR A 80 12.04 6.55 6.36
N SER A 81 11.01 6.37 5.51
CA SER A 81 9.62 6.55 5.94
C SER A 81 9.11 5.32 6.69
N TYR A 82 8.13 5.57 7.55
CA TYR A 82 7.20 4.56 8.04
C TYR A 82 6.21 4.19 6.93
N GLY A 83 5.60 3.02 7.02
CA GLY A 83 4.77 2.41 5.98
C GLY A 83 5.48 1.45 5.01
N GLY A 84 4.70 0.52 4.47
CA GLY A 84 5.08 -0.59 3.60
C GLY A 84 5.25 -0.26 2.11
N PRO A 85 5.74 -1.22 1.31
CA PRO A 85 5.89 -1.06 -0.14
C PRO A 85 4.52 -1.10 -0.86
N TRP A 86 4.50 -0.81 -2.17
CA TRP A 86 3.25 -0.79 -2.95
C TRP A 86 2.58 -2.17 -3.07
N ASP A 87 3.37 -3.22 -2.89
CA ASP A 87 2.96 -4.62 -2.93
C ASP A 87 2.59 -5.19 -1.55
N THR A 88 2.29 -4.33 -0.56
CA THR A 88 1.62 -4.79 0.66
C THR A 88 0.25 -5.40 0.31
N ASP A 89 -0.03 -6.57 0.89
CA ASP A 89 -1.26 -7.37 0.80
C ASP A 89 -1.69 -7.90 -0.57
N THR A 90 -0.94 -7.62 -1.64
CA THR A 90 -1.17 -8.28 -2.93
C THR A 90 -0.61 -9.71 -2.89
N PRO A 91 -1.27 -10.71 -3.52
CA PRO A 91 -2.46 -10.60 -4.36
C PRO A 91 -3.80 -10.73 -3.64
N ASP A 92 -3.79 -11.16 -2.37
CA ASP A 92 -4.99 -11.55 -1.65
C ASP A 92 -6.01 -10.41 -1.50
N SER A 93 -5.57 -9.20 -1.15
CA SER A 93 -6.47 -8.03 -0.99
C SER A 93 -7.13 -7.60 -2.31
N ASP A 94 -6.36 -7.47 -3.38
CA ASP A 94 -6.79 -7.05 -4.72
C ASP A 94 -7.89 -7.98 -5.26
N LEU A 95 -7.65 -9.28 -5.15
CA LEU A 95 -8.55 -10.31 -5.64
C LEU A 95 -9.79 -10.43 -4.75
N ASN A 96 -9.61 -10.35 -3.43
CA ASN A 96 -10.73 -10.46 -2.50
C ASN A 96 -11.72 -9.30 -2.69
N LEU A 97 -11.25 -8.05 -2.80
CA LEU A 97 -12.13 -6.91 -2.99
C LEU A 97 -12.89 -7.02 -4.32
N SER A 98 -12.20 -7.38 -5.40
CA SER A 98 -12.81 -7.59 -6.71
C SER A 98 -13.91 -8.66 -6.65
N TYR A 99 -13.63 -9.78 -5.99
CA TYR A 99 -14.60 -10.86 -5.81
C TYR A 99 -15.81 -10.41 -4.97
N ARG A 100 -15.60 -9.68 -3.87
CA ARG A 100 -16.71 -9.17 -3.05
C ARG A 100 -17.56 -8.15 -3.79
N LEU A 101 -16.95 -7.26 -4.56
CA LEU A 101 -17.69 -6.30 -5.38
C LEU A 101 -18.57 -7.01 -6.41
N GLN A 102 -18.03 -8.06 -7.06
CA GLN A 102 -18.78 -8.90 -7.99
C GLN A 102 -19.94 -9.64 -7.32
N GLN A 103 -19.76 -10.14 -6.10
CA GLN A 103 -20.80 -10.88 -5.38
C GLN A 103 -21.92 -10.00 -4.82
N LEU A 104 -21.56 -8.81 -4.36
CA LEU A 104 -22.46 -7.95 -3.57
C LEU A 104 -23.16 -6.88 -4.42
N THR A 105 -22.76 -6.71 -5.69
CA THR A 105 -23.31 -5.70 -6.58
C THR A 105 -23.60 -6.28 -7.96
N SER A 106 -24.28 -5.51 -8.82
CA SER A 106 -24.48 -5.84 -10.24
C SER A 106 -23.39 -5.28 -11.15
N ILE A 107 -22.31 -4.72 -10.58
CA ILE A 107 -21.19 -4.18 -11.36
C ILE A 107 -20.44 -5.36 -11.99
N GLY A 108 -20.16 -5.27 -13.29
CA GLY A 108 -19.21 -6.18 -13.92
C GLY A 108 -17.81 -5.87 -13.42
N VAL A 109 -17.07 -6.87 -12.96
CA VAL A 109 -15.74 -6.70 -12.35
C VAL A 109 -14.75 -7.58 -13.11
N ASP A 110 -13.57 -7.07 -13.40
CA ASP A 110 -12.47 -7.87 -13.93
C ASP A 110 -11.94 -8.83 -12.85
N PRO A 111 -11.85 -10.15 -13.11
CA PRO A 111 -11.39 -11.13 -12.12
C PRO A 111 -9.89 -11.11 -11.87
N ASN A 112 -9.12 -10.33 -12.64
CA ASN A 112 -7.68 -10.36 -12.64
C ASN A 112 -7.06 -9.14 -11.96
N GLY A 113 -7.66 -7.97 -12.08
CA GLY A 113 -7.03 -6.71 -11.66
C GLY A 113 -5.77 -6.39 -12.47
N LEU A 114 -5.17 -5.24 -12.19
CA LEU A 114 -3.95 -4.78 -12.89
C LEU A 114 -2.99 -4.08 -11.94
N PHE A 115 -1.70 -4.19 -12.26
CA PHE A 115 -0.68 -3.32 -11.71
C PHE A 115 -0.17 -2.34 -12.76
N LEU A 116 -0.34 -1.05 -12.48
CA LEU A 116 0.08 0.05 -13.36
C LEU A 116 0.95 1.05 -12.60
N ARG A 117 1.71 1.87 -13.32
CA ARG A 117 2.35 3.08 -12.79
C ARG A 117 1.51 4.30 -13.11
N LEU A 118 1.73 5.38 -12.37
CA LEU A 118 1.07 6.66 -12.62
C LEU A 118 1.36 7.24 -14.01
N THR A 119 2.53 6.90 -14.56
CA THR A 119 3.01 7.39 -15.87
C THR A 119 2.64 6.48 -17.03
N ASP A 120 1.98 5.35 -16.80
CA ASP A 120 1.57 4.45 -17.87
C ASP A 120 0.39 5.08 -18.63
N GLU A 121 0.46 5.14 -19.96
CA GLU A 121 -0.55 5.80 -20.79
C GLU A 121 -1.94 5.19 -20.62
N GLU A 122 -2.00 3.86 -20.48
CA GLU A 122 -3.24 3.10 -20.29
C GLU A 122 -3.92 3.32 -18.93
N LEU A 123 -3.26 3.98 -17.96
CA LEU A 123 -3.88 4.30 -16.67
C LEU A 123 -5.17 5.11 -16.88
N ALA A 124 -5.21 5.96 -17.91
CA ALA A 124 -6.36 6.78 -18.26
C ALA A 124 -7.61 5.97 -18.68
N ASP A 125 -7.44 4.69 -19.04
CA ASP A 125 -8.55 3.81 -19.40
C ASP A 125 -9.30 3.27 -18.17
N TYR A 126 -8.75 3.46 -16.96
CA TYR A 126 -9.30 2.93 -15.72
C TYR A 126 -9.69 4.05 -14.75
N PRO A 127 -10.97 4.22 -14.40
CA PRO A 127 -11.44 5.35 -13.60
C PRO A 127 -11.15 5.21 -12.09
N PHE A 128 -10.67 4.06 -11.64
CA PHE A 128 -10.35 3.78 -10.24
C PHE A 128 -8.92 3.24 -10.12
N ILE A 129 -8.13 3.87 -9.26
CA ILE A 129 -6.79 3.43 -8.88
C ILE A 129 -6.66 3.35 -7.36
N TYR A 130 -5.78 2.46 -6.90
CA TYR A 130 -5.55 2.17 -5.50
C TYR A 130 -4.05 2.26 -5.16
N MET A 131 -3.76 2.85 -4.01
CA MET A 131 -2.42 2.86 -3.41
C MET A 131 -2.51 2.46 -1.95
N VAL A 132 -1.89 1.32 -1.63
CA VAL A 132 -1.67 0.89 -0.25
C VAL A 132 -0.50 1.64 0.37
N GLU A 133 -0.49 1.74 1.70
CA GLU A 133 0.61 2.21 2.53
C GLU A 133 1.14 3.60 2.11
N PRO A 134 0.25 4.60 1.89
CA PRO A 134 0.62 5.89 1.35
C PRO A 134 1.37 6.78 2.36
N GLY A 135 1.47 6.36 3.63
CA GLY A 135 2.38 6.97 4.59
C GLY A 135 3.82 7.04 4.10
N SER A 136 4.19 6.04 3.30
CA SER A 136 5.51 5.91 2.68
C SER A 136 5.57 6.42 1.23
N LEU A 137 4.50 7.08 0.75
CA LEU A 137 4.39 7.50 -0.64
C LEU A 137 5.51 8.48 -1.01
N TYR A 138 6.10 8.24 -2.17
CA TYR A 138 7.03 9.15 -2.80
C TYR A 138 6.65 9.32 -4.26
N LEU A 139 6.24 10.54 -4.63
CA LEU A 139 5.96 10.90 -6.02
C LEU A 139 7.15 11.65 -6.61
N THR A 140 7.60 11.21 -7.79
CA THR A 140 8.47 12.03 -8.64
C THR A 140 7.72 13.24 -9.20
N GLU A 141 8.42 14.14 -9.88
CA GLU A 141 7.79 15.27 -10.56
C GLU A 141 6.85 14.80 -11.67
N GLU A 142 7.29 13.81 -12.46
CA GLU A 142 6.51 13.20 -13.53
C GLU A 142 5.26 12.51 -12.99
N GLU A 143 5.39 11.72 -11.92
CA GLU A 143 4.26 11.05 -11.26
C GLU A 143 3.29 12.06 -10.64
N THR A 144 3.79 13.18 -10.10
CA THR A 144 2.96 14.26 -9.55
C THR A 144 2.11 14.89 -10.65
N VAL A 145 2.70 15.20 -11.80
CA VAL A 145 1.99 15.77 -12.95
C VAL A 145 0.97 14.78 -13.50
N ALA A 146 1.36 13.51 -13.66
CA ALA A 146 0.49 12.46 -14.18
C ALA A 146 -0.72 12.22 -13.27
N LEU A 147 -0.51 12.09 -11.95
CA LEU A 147 -1.59 11.92 -10.98
C LEU A 147 -2.53 13.13 -10.95
N ARG A 148 -1.98 14.35 -11.03
CA ARG A 148 -2.81 15.57 -11.10
C ARG A 148 -3.70 15.53 -12.33
N HIS A 149 -3.15 15.20 -13.49
CA HIS A 149 -3.91 15.12 -14.74
C HIS A 149 -5.00 14.04 -14.67
N TYR A 150 -4.66 12.85 -14.17
CA TYR A 150 -5.60 11.75 -13.97
C TYR A 150 -6.81 12.16 -13.10
N LEU A 151 -6.55 12.77 -11.94
CA LEU A 151 -7.60 13.19 -11.00
C LEU A 151 -8.43 14.38 -11.53
N LEU A 152 -7.83 15.29 -12.31
CA LEU A 152 -8.57 16.39 -12.94
C LEU A 152 -9.45 15.91 -14.10
N ASN A 153 -9.12 14.78 -14.72
CA ASN A 153 -9.89 14.19 -15.81
C ASN A 153 -10.96 13.20 -15.33
N GLY A 154 -11.26 13.16 -14.02
CA GLY A 154 -12.34 12.37 -13.46
C GLY A 154 -11.92 11.00 -12.89
N GLY A 155 -10.63 10.69 -12.86
CA GLY A 155 -10.12 9.52 -12.17
C GLY A 155 -10.32 9.59 -10.65
N PHE A 156 -10.45 8.44 -10.01
CA PHE A 156 -10.63 8.28 -8.57
C PHE A 156 -9.44 7.53 -7.97
N LEU A 157 -8.86 8.08 -6.89
CA LEU A 157 -7.76 7.46 -6.15
C LEU A 157 -8.24 7.06 -4.75
N MET A 158 -8.13 5.77 -4.44
CA MET A 158 -8.24 5.23 -3.09
C MET A 158 -6.85 5.11 -2.46
N LEU A 159 -6.68 5.69 -1.29
CA LEU A 159 -5.47 5.62 -0.46
C LEU A 159 -5.81 4.86 0.81
N ASP A 160 -5.06 3.81 1.10
CA ASP A 160 -5.42 2.85 2.16
C ASP A 160 -4.20 2.28 2.88
N ASP A 161 -4.47 1.78 4.08
CA ASP A 161 -3.57 1.22 5.09
C ASP A 161 -2.45 2.17 5.53
N PHE A 162 -2.84 3.24 6.21
CA PHE A 162 -1.88 4.14 6.86
C PHE A 162 -2.43 4.64 8.19
N TRP A 163 -1.54 4.77 9.16
CA TRP A 163 -1.87 4.88 10.58
C TRP A 163 -1.22 6.12 11.20
N GLY A 164 -1.99 6.81 12.04
CA GLY A 164 -1.49 7.92 12.84
C GLY A 164 -1.13 9.18 12.05
N ASP A 165 -0.67 10.19 12.79
CA ASP A 165 -0.42 11.53 12.26
C ASP A 165 0.82 11.58 11.35
N SER A 166 1.82 10.73 11.62
CA SER A 166 3.08 10.69 10.88
C SER A 166 2.86 10.24 9.43
N GLU A 167 2.16 9.12 9.25
CA GLU A 167 1.84 8.60 7.93
C GLU A 167 0.82 9.48 7.21
N TRP A 168 -0.18 10.00 7.94
CA TRP A 168 -1.09 11.01 7.41
C TRP A 168 -0.34 12.22 6.85
N ALA A 169 0.62 12.77 7.60
CA ALA A 169 1.41 13.91 7.17
C ALA A 169 2.29 13.60 5.94
N GLY A 170 2.87 12.39 5.90
CA GLY A 170 3.63 11.91 4.74
C GLY A 170 2.79 11.86 3.47
N MET A 171 1.63 11.21 3.55
CA MET A 171 0.65 11.13 2.45
C MET A 171 0.18 12.52 2.04
N ALA A 172 -0.28 13.34 3.00
CA ALA A 172 -0.81 14.67 2.72
C ALA A 172 0.25 15.59 2.10
N GLY A 173 1.51 15.47 2.51
CA GLY A 173 2.63 16.19 1.93
C GLY A 173 2.86 15.87 0.46
N GLN A 174 2.73 14.59 0.04
CA GLN A 174 2.79 14.24 -1.39
C GLN A 174 1.58 14.77 -2.14
N MET A 175 0.38 14.64 -1.57
CA MET A 175 -0.84 15.13 -2.21
C MET A 175 -0.87 16.66 -2.35
N LYS A 176 -0.17 17.40 -1.49
CA LYS A 176 0.06 18.84 -1.66
C LYS A 176 0.94 19.18 -2.86
N LYS A 177 1.82 18.30 -3.31
CA LYS A 177 2.54 18.48 -4.59
C LYS A 177 1.56 18.38 -5.77
N VAL A 178 0.63 17.42 -5.69
CA VAL A 178 -0.40 17.18 -6.72
C VAL A 178 -1.41 18.33 -6.77
N PHE A 179 -1.89 18.78 -5.61
CA PHE A 179 -2.84 19.88 -5.47
C PHE A 179 -2.41 20.88 -4.37
N PRO A 180 -1.55 21.85 -4.69
CA PRO A 180 -1.05 22.83 -3.71
C PRO A 180 -2.16 23.62 -3.00
N ASP A 181 -3.19 23.98 -3.75
CA ASP A 181 -4.27 24.88 -3.29
C ASP A 181 -5.50 24.15 -2.74
N ARG A 182 -5.47 22.81 -2.63
CA ARG A 182 -6.59 22.01 -2.09
C ARG A 182 -6.27 21.45 -0.72
N ASN A 183 -7.26 21.38 0.14
CA ASN A 183 -7.13 20.79 1.47
C ASN A 183 -8.01 19.55 1.58
N PHE A 184 -7.59 18.59 2.39
CA PHE A 184 -8.43 17.48 2.78
C PHE A 184 -9.61 17.99 3.60
N VAL A 185 -10.77 17.42 3.35
CA VAL A 185 -11.99 17.68 4.11
C VAL A 185 -12.54 16.35 4.58
N GLU A 186 -12.98 16.30 5.82
CA GLU A 186 -13.68 15.14 6.32
C GLU A 186 -15.09 15.10 5.72
N LEU A 187 -15.46 13.96 5.12
CA LEU A 187 -16.81 13.77 4.61
C LEU A 187 -17.77 13.48 5.78
N PRO A 188 -18.89 14.20 5.94
CA PRO A 188 -19.85 13.91 7.00
C PRO A 188 -20.54 12.56 6.76
N LEU A 189 -21.01 11.90 7.82
CA LEU A 189 -21.68 10.59 7.73
C LEU A 189 -22.98 10.62 6.91
N ASP A 190 -23.55 11.81 6.68
CA ASP A 190 -24.70 11.99 5.81
C ASP A 190 -24.35 12.11 4.31
N HIS A 191 -23.07 12.04 3.95
CA HIS A 191 -22.61 12.04 2.57
C HIS A 191 -23.08 10.75 1.84
N PRO A 192 -23.49 10.82 0.55
CA PRO A 192 -23.99 9.65 -0.20
C PRO A 192 -23.06 8.43 -0.21
N LEU A 193 -21.75 8.65 -0.14
CA LEU A 193 -20.73 7.59 -0.08
C LEU A 193 -21.02 6.55 1.01
N TYR A 194 -21.54 6.97 2.16
CA TYR A 194 -21.83 6.11 3.31
C TYR A 194 -23.17 5.35 3.20
N ARG A 195 -23.89 5.49 2.09
CA ARG A 195 -25.20 4.83 1.84
C ARG A 195 -25.34 4.25 0.43
N CYS A 196 -24.23 4.02 -0.28
CA CYS A 196 -24.26 3.55 -1.66
C CYS A 196 -24.74 2.09 -1.80
N VAL A 197 -24.05 1.16 -1.15
CA VAL A 197 -24.39 -0.29 -1.17
C VAL A 197 -24.88 -0.72 0.21
N PHE A 198 -24.18 -0.30 1.25
CA PHE A 198 -24.52 -0.54 2.64
C PHE A 198 -24.70 0.80 3.38
N ASP A 199 -25.50 0.78 4.44
CA ASP A 199 -25.70 1.91 5.34
C ASP A 199 -24.62 1.91 6.44
N ILE A 200 -23.63 2.79 6.30
CA ILE A 200 -22.51 2.96 7.23
C ILE A 200 -22.88 4.02 8.27
N LYS A 201 -22.99 3.59 9.53
CA LYS A 201 -23.54 4.41 10.63
C LYS A 201 -22.49 5.05 11.54
N SER A 202 -21.25 4.60 11.45
CA SER A 202 -20.13 5.03 12.29
C SER A 202 -18.82 4.96 11.50
N LYS A 203 -17.81 5.72 11.95
CA LYS A 203 -16.44 5.69 11.43
C LYS A 203 -15.53 5.06 12.48
N ASP A 204 -15.83 3.82 12.84
CA ASP A 204 -15.08 3.15 13.89
C ASP A 204 -13.66 2.87 13.42
N GLN A 205 -12.69 3.11 14.30
CA GLN A 205 -11.30 2.80 14.03
C GLN A 205 -11.10 1.28 14.05
N ILE A 206 -10.44 0.74 13.03
CA ILE A 206 -10.04 -0.66 12.98
C ILE A 206 -8.56 -0.70 13.34
N PRO A 207 -8.13 -1.06 14.55
CA PRO A 207 -6.71 -1.06 14.88
C PRO A 207 -5.95 -2.20 14.20
N ALA A 208 -4.64 -2.03 13.97
CA ALA A 208 -3.74 -3.13 13.67
C ALA A 208 -3.84 -4.21 14.77
N VAL A 209 -3.66 -5.49 14.40
CA VAL A 209 -3.95 -6.63 15.30
C VAL A 209 -3.24 -6.54 16.66
N GLU A 210 -2.00 -6.06 16.68
CA GLU A 210 -1.22 -5.89 17.91
C GLU A 210 -1.80 -4.80 18.81
N ILE A 211 -2.15 -3.64 18.22
CA ILE A 211 -2.78 -2.52 18.93
C ILE A 211 -4.17 -2.93 19.41
N GLY A 212 -4.95 -3.60 18.57
CA GLY A 212 -6.27 -4.12 18.92
C GLY A 212 -6.20 -5.09 20.10
N THR A 213 -5.24 -6.00 20.09
CA THR A 213 -5.00 -6.93 21.21
C THR A 213 -4.56 -6.18 22.47
N ALA A 214 -3.64 -5.22 22.36
CA ALA A 214 -3.19 -4.42 23.50
C ALA A 214 -4.32 -3.57 24.10
N SER A 215 -5.27 -3.11 23.27
CA SER A 215 -6.40 -2.25 23.66
C SER A 215 -7.31 -2.88 24.72
N GLU A 216 -7.31 -4.21 24.86
CA GLU A 216 -8.01 -4.91 25.95
C GLU A 216 -7.55 -4.43 27.33
N THR A 217 -6.27 -4.03 27.44
CA THR A 217 -5.65 -3.56 28.68
C THR A 217 -5.38 -2.07 28.67
N THR A 218 -4.99 -1.49 27.53
CA THR A 218 -4.62 -0.07 27.43
C THR A 218 -5.81 0.84 27.16
N HIS A 219 -6.91 0.28 26.62
CA HIS A 219 -8.04 1.02 26.05
C HIS A 219 -7.65 2.03 24.96
N ILE A 220 -6.50 1.80 24.31
CA ILE A 220 -5.96 2.62 23.23
C ILE A 220 -5.99 1.80 21.94
N THR A 221 -6.69 2.31 20.93
CA THR A 221 -6.81 1.70 19.59
C THR A 221 -6.01 2.44 18.51
N TRP A 222 -5.26 3.47 18.90
CA TRP A 222 -4.45 4.30 18.01
C TRP A 222 -2.97 4.21 18.36
N GLU A 223 -2.10 4.67 17.46
CA GLU A 223 -0.66 4.73 17.72
C GLU A 223 -0.39 5.69 18.88
N PRO A 224 0.26 5.25 19.98
CA PRO A 224 0.45 6.13 21.13
C PRO A 224 1.44 7.28 20.86
N PHE A 225 2.41 7.13 19.95
CA PHE A 225 3.46 8.13 19.67
C PHE A 225 4.13 7.92 18.32
#